data_AF-A0A363SL67-F1
#
_entry.id   AF-A0A363SL67-F1
#
_cell.length_a   1.000
_cell.length_b   1.000
_cell.length_c   1.000
_cell.angle_alpha   90.00
_cell.angle_beta   90.00
_cell.angle_gamma   90.00
#
_symmetry.space_group_name_H-M   'P 1'
#
loop_
_entity.id
_entity.type
_entity.pdbx_description
1 polymer ?
#
loop_
_entity_poly.entity_id
_entity_poly.type
_entity_poly.pdbx_seq_one_letter_code
_entity_poly.pdbx_strand_id
1 'polypeptide(L)' 'MTQAAQEIAQLVAKLPPSERLLVVESILATLDKPDPEIEAAWAKEAQERLAAYKRGEIQAIDEKDVFGDLEE' A
#
# COMPACT_ATOMS: atom_id res chain seq x y z
N MET A 1 -13.74 -9.08 19.43
CA MET A 1 -12.53 -9.91 19.28
C MET A 1 -12.84 -11.30 19.77
N THR A 2 -12.34 -12.35 19.11
CA THR A 2 -12.41 -13.71 19.68
C THR A 2 -11.54 -13.78 20.94
N GLN A 3 -11.78 -14.77 21.80
CA GLN A 3 -10.95 -14.99 22.98
C GLN A 3 -9.47 -15.15 22.62
N ALA A 4 -9.17 -15.92 21.56
CA ALA A 4 -7.81 -16.07 21.05
C ALA A 4 -7.19 -14.73 20.63
N ALA A 5 -7.94 -13.85 19.95
CA ALA A 5 -7.43 -12.54 19.55
C ALA A 5 -7.13 -11.64 20.78
N GLN A 6 -7.94 -11.72 21.85
CA GLN A 6 -7.68 -10.99 23.10
C GLN A 6 -6.42 -11.51 23.80
N GLU A 7 -6.24 -12.83 23.87
CA GLU A 7 -5.05 -13.45 24.47
C GLU A 7 -3.77 -13.06 23.71
N ILE A 8 -3.79 -13.10 22.37
CA ILE A 8 -2.67 -12.65 21.53
C ILE A 8 -2.35 -11.18 21.79
N ALA A 9 -3.36 -10.30 21.81
CA ALA A 9 -3.14 -8.88 22.05
C ALA A 9 -2.51 -8.61 23.42
N GLN A 10 -2.96 -9.33 24.47
CA GLN A 10 -2.37 -9.23 25.81
C GLN A 10 -0.94 -9.75 25.88
N LEU A 11 -0.60 -10.80 25.12
CA LEU A 11 0.77 -11.32 25.04
C LEU A 11 1.68 -10.31 24.33
N VAL A 12 1.26 -9.78 23.17
CA VAL A 12 2.01 -8.79 22.40
C VAL A 12 2.23 -7.51 23.22
N ALA A 13 1.24 -7.08 24.00
CA ALA A 13 1.37 -5.90 24.85
C ALA A 13 2.49 -6.00 25.91
N LYS A 14 2.92 -7.22 26.28
CA LYS A 14 4.01 -7.48 27.24
C LYS A 14 5.41 -7.45 26.61
N LEU A 15 5.50 -7.44 25.28
CA LEU A 15 6.78 -7.43 24.57
C LEU A 15 7.44 -6.04 24.59
N PRO A 16 8.78 -5.97 24.43
CA PRO A 16 9.47 -4.72 24.18
C PRO A 16 8.90 -3.96 22.95
N PRO A 17 8.98 -2.62 22.91
CA PRO A 17 8.45 -1.83 21.80
C PRO A 17 8.91 -2.29 20.40
N SER A 18 10.18 -2.67 20.25
CA SER A 18 10.74 -3.15 18.98
C SER A 18 10.08 -4.45 18.50
N GLU A 19 9.86 -5.40 19.40
CA GLU A 19 9.22 -6.68 19.05
C GLU A 19 7.73 -6.52 18.75
N ARG A 20 7.04 -5.60 19.45
CA ARG A 20 5.65 -5.25 19.10
C ARG A 20 5.55 -4.75 17.66
N LEU A 21 6.51 -3.92 17.22
CA LEU A 21 6.54 -3.42 15.86
C LEU A 21 6.72 -4.56 14.85
N LEU A 22 7.64 -5.50 15.10
CA LEU A 22 7.82 -6.68 14.24
C LEU A 22 6.55 -7.52 14.11
N VAL A 23 5.80 -7.68 15.20
CA VAL A 23 4.51 -8.40 15.18
C VAL A 23 3.47 -7.63 14.36
N VAL A 24 3.40 -6.30 14.50
CA VAL A 24 2.51 -5.47 13.69
C VAL A 24 2.83 -5.59 12.20
N GLU A 25 4.11 -5.47 11.82
CA GLU A 25 4.57 -5.61 10.43
C GLU A 25 4.20 -6.99 9.87
N SER A 26 4.45 -8.05 10.63
CA SER A 26 4.11 -9.42 10.23
C SER A 26 2.62 -9.60 10.00
N ILE A 27 1.76 -9.01 10.85
CA ILE A 27 0.30 -9.05 10.66
C ILE A 27 -0.11 -8.25 9.44
N LEU A 28 0.41 -7.02 9.28
CA LEU A 28 0.10 -6.18 8.13
C LEU A 28 0.46 -6.87 6.81
N ALA A 29 1.60 -7.56 6.75
CA ALA A 29 2.00 -8.35 5.59
C ALA A 29 1.01 -9.51 5.25
N THR A 30 0.20 -9.97 6.20
CA THR A 30 -0.86 -10.97 5.92
C THR A 30 -2.15 -10.35 5.40
N LEU A 31 -2.36 -9.06 5.66
CA LEU A 31 -3.53 -8.30 5.22
C LEU A 31 -3.30 -7.68 3.85
N ASP A 32 -2.05 -7.30 3.55
CA ASP A 32 -1.60 -6.82 2.26
C ASP A 32 -1.39 -7.98 1.28
N LYS A 33 -2.47 -8.71 1.01
CA LYS A 33 -2.50 -9.72 -0.05
C LYS A 33 -3.11 -9.09 -1.28
N PRO A 34 -2.30 -8.70 -2.27
CA PRO A 34 -2.84 -8.14 -3.48
C PRO A 34 -3.72 -9.19 -4.16
N ASP A 35 -4.92 -8.77 -4.56
CA ASP A 35 -5.81 -9.59 -5.36
C ASP A 35 -5.23 -9.66 -6.79
N PRO A 36 -4.88 -10.85 -7.30
CA PRO A 36 -4.27 -10.98 -8.63
C PRO A 36 -5.12 -10.38 -9.76
N GLU A 37 -6.45 -10.37 -9.62
CA GLU A 37 -7.33 -9.75 -10.61
C GLU A 37 -7.22 -8.23 -10.57
N ILE A 38 -7.12 -7.65 -9.37
CA ILE A 38 -6.88 -6.22 -9.18
C ILE A 38 -5.50 -5.85 -9.71
N GLU A 39 -4.45 -6.60 -9.38
CA GLU A 39 -3.09 -6.35 -9.90
C GLU A 39 -3.06 -6.36 -11.43
N ALA A 40 -3.70 -7.36 -12.05
CA ALA A 40 -3.78 -7.46 -13.50
C ALA A 40 -4.52 -6.27 -14.12
N ALA A 41 -5.63 -5.84 -13.50
CA ALA A 41 -6.38 -4.67 -13.93
C ALA A 41 -5.54 -3.38 -13.85
N TRP A 42 -4.81 -3.17 -12.75
CA TRP A 42 -3.91 -2.04 -12.58
C TRP A 42 -2.75 -2.05 -13.57
N ALA A 43 -2.13 -3.21 -13.81
CA ALA A 43 -1.05 -3.35 -14.78
C ALA A 43 -1.52 -3.01 -16.20
N LYS A 44 -2.71 -3.49 -16.58
CA LYS A 44 -3.34 -3.18 -17.86
C LYS A 44 -3.61 -1.69 -18.00
N GLU A 45 -4.28 -1.08 -17.02
CA GLU A 45 -4.60 0.36 -17.03
C GLU A 45 -3.34 1.22 -17.14
N ALA A 46 -2.29 0.89 -16.37
CA ALA A 46 -1.02 1.61 -16.41
C ALA A 46 -0.36 1.54 -17.80
N GLN A 47 -0.36 0.36 -18.43
CA GLN A 47 0.16 0.16 -19.78
C GLN A 47 -0.64 0.93 -20.83
N GLU A 48 -1.97 0.89 -20.73
CA GLU A 48 -2.87 1.62 -21.64
C GLU A 48 -2.69 3.13 -21.55
N ARG A 49 -2.61 3.69 -20.32
CA ARG A 49 -2.32 5.12 -20.11
C ARG A 49 -0.95 5.52 -20.67
N LEU A 50 0.09 4.74 -20.41
CA LEU A 50 1.42 5.03 -20.93
C LEU A 50 1.43 5.01 -22.47
N ALA A 51 0.71 4.08 -23.09
CA ALA A 51 0.61 4.01 -24.55
C ALA A 51 -0.15 5.22 -25.12
N ALA A 52 -1.28 5.61 -24.52
CA ALA A 52 -2.03 6.80 -24.91
C ALA A 52 -1.20 8.08 -24.78
N TYR A 53 -0.40 8.20 -23.71
CA TYR A 53 0.51 9.33 -23.52
C TYR A 53 1.56 9.40 -24.63
N LYS A 54 2.18 8.27 -24.96
CA LYS A 54 3.16 8.17 -26.06
C LYS A 54 2.56 8.50 -27.43
N ARG A 55 1.25 8.26 -27.63
CA ARG A 55 0.53 8.65 -28.85
C ARG A 55 0.07 10.12 -28.84
N GLY A 56 0.22 10.83 -27.73
CA GLY A 56 -0.24 12.22 -27.55
C GLY A 56 -1.74 12.36 -27.28
N GLU A 57 -2.43 11.26 -26.99
CA GLU A 57 -3.88 11.24 -26.70
C GLU A 57 -4.20 11.74 -25.29
N ILE A 58 -3.25 11.61 -24.37
CA ILE A 58 -3.32 12.19 -23.02
C ILE A 58 -2.08 13.05 -22.78
N GLN A 59 -2.25 14.11 -21.99
CA GLN A 59 -1.16 15.03 -21.61
C GLN A 59 -0.64 14.66 -20.22
N ALA A 60 0.65 14.89 -20.01
CA ALA A 60 1.21 14.89 -18.66
C ALA A 60 0.84 16.20 -17.95
N ILE A 61 0.85 16.15 -16.62
CA ILE A 61 0.77 17.33 -15.76
C ILE A 61 2.16 17.57 -15.17
N ASP A 62 2.57 18.83 -15.06
CA ASP A 62 3.85 19.16 -14.45
C ASP A 62 3.85 18.74 -12.98
N GLU A 63 4.99 18.26 -12.49
CA GLU A 63 5.17 17.80 -11.09
C GLU A 63 4.71 18.86 -10.06
N LYS A 64 5.07 20.12 -10.28
CA LYS A 64 4.66 21.27 -9.46
C LYS A 64 3.14 21.42 -9.35
N ASP A 65 2.39 21.04 -10.38
CA ASP A 65 0.93 21.15 -10.39
C ASP A 65 0.30 19.98 -9.63
N VAL A 66 1.04 18.88 -9.44
CA VAL A 66 0.61 17.69 -8.67
C VAL A 66 0.92 17.85 -7.19
N PHE A 67 2.15 18.24 -6.85
CA PHE A 67 2.65 18.24 -5.48
C PHE A 67 2.67 19.65 -4.84
N GLY A 68 2.50 20.71 -5.63
CA GLY A 68 2.54 22.09 -5.13
C GLY A 68 3.89 22.41 -4.49
N ASP A 69 3.86 23.20 -3.40
CA ASP A 69 5.04 23.59 -2.63
C ASP A 69 5.42 22.54 -1.55
N LEU A 70 5.09 21.26 -1.76
CA LEU A 70 5.61 20.16 -0.93
C LEU A 70 7.08 19.92 -1.28
N GLU A 71 7.91 20.94 -1.13
CA GLU A 71 9.36 20.83 -1.03
C GLU A 71 9.67 20.63 0.47
N GLU A 72 10.25 19.48 0.83
CA GLU A 72 10.95 19.33 2.11
C GLU A 72 12.22 20.19 2.16
#